data_AF-A0A8T4M4F7-F1
#
_entry.id   AF-A0A8T4M4F7-F1
#
_cell.length_a   1.000
_cell.length_b   1.000
_cell.length_c   1.000
_cell.angle_alpha   90.00
_cell.angle_beta   90.00
_cell.angle_gamma   90.00
#
_symmetry.space_group_name_H-M   'P 1'
#
loop_
_entity.id
_entity.type
_entity.pdbx_description
1 polymer ?
#
loop_
_entity_poly.entity_id
_entity_poly.type
_entity_poly.pdbx_seq_one_letter_code
_entity_poly.pdbx_strand_id
1 'polypeptide(L)'
;MPLTLIEIMALIVALLVVVKIIFVIFSPISWLSFSRKFYSAPKLISLLSLVLAAVVLYFLLFEVSITQIFAVMAFLALLIMSGAAFFAKEVIKIKESLLTKEYARKYWWYILIWLLLAVWALEEILTK
;
A
#
# COMPACT_ATOMS: atom_id res chain seq x y z
N MET A 1 11.58 -27.20 -7.51
CA MET A 1 10.81 -27.19 -6.25
C MET A 1 9.57 -26.35 -6.48
N PRO A 2 8.43 -26.66 -5.84
CA PRO A 2 7.28 -25.75 -5.87
C PRO A 2 7.65 -24.40 -5.25
N LEU A 3 7.08 -23.32 -5.77
CA LEU A 3 7.29 -21.97 -5.23
C LEU A 3 6.75 -21.86 -3.80
N THR A 4 7.43 -21.12 -2.93
CA THR A 4 6.90 -20.79 -1.59
C THR A 4 5.78 -19.74 -1.68
N LEU A 5 5.04 -19.51 -0.59
CA LEU A 5 3.94 -18.54 -0.60
C LEU A 5 4.47 -17.12 -0.85
N ILE A 6 5.62 -16.76 -0.25
CA ILE A 6 6.21 -15.43 -0.49
C ILE A 6 6.66 -15.26 -1.95
N GLU A 7 7.18 -16.32 -2.57
CA GLU A 7 7.60 -16.30 -3.98
C GLU A 7 6.40 -16.14 -4.92
N ILE A 8 5.28 -16.83 -4.64
CA ILE A 8 4.03 -16.67 -5.39
C ILE A 8 3.51 -15.23 -5.27
N MET A 9 3.49 -14.68 -4.05
CA MET A 9 3.03 -13.30 -3.82
C MET A 9 3.94 -12.29 -4.54
N ALA A 10 5.25 -12.46 -4.44
CA ALA A 10 6.23 -11.63 -5.13
C ALA A 10 6.08 -11.71 -6.65
N LEU A 11 5.87 -12.91 -7.21
CA LEU A 11 5.65 -13.12 -8.64
C LEU A 11 4.39 -12.40 -9.12
N ILE A 12 3.28 -12.52 -8.40
CA ILE A 12 2.02 -11.82 -8.72
C ILE A 12 2.25 -10.31 -8.75
N VAL A 13 2.86 -9.75 -7.71
CA VAL A 13 3.11 -8.30 -7.62
C VAL A 13 4.08 -7.85 -8.71
N ALA A 14 5.16 -8.59 -8.97
CA ALA A 14 6.13 -8.27 -10.00
C ALA A 14 5.49 -8.23 -11.39
N LEU A 15 4.68 -9.24 -11.74
CA LEU A 15 3.94 -9.27 -13.00
C LEU A 15 2.98 -8.09 -13.13
N LEU A 16 2.21 -7.78 -12.07
CA LEU A 16 1.30 -6.64 -12.06
C LEU A 16 2.04 -5.31 -12.24
N VAL A 17 3.19 -5.13 -11.60
CA VAL A 17 4.01 -3.92 -11.74
C VAL A 17 4.54 -3.80 -13.17
N VAL A 18 5.08 -4.87 -13.74
CA VAL A 18 5.58 -4.86 -15.13
C VAL A 18 4.46 -4.52 -16.10
N VAL A 19 3.32 -5.21 -16.01
CA VAL A 19 2.15 -4.93 -16.86
C VAL A 19 1.67 -3.49 -16.70
N LYS A 20 1.59 -2.99 -15.46
CA LYS A 20 1.20 -1.60 -15.17
C LYS A 20 2.16 -0.60 -15.80
N ILE A 21 3.47 -0.79 -15.66
CA ILE A 21 4.48 0.12 -16.20
C ILE A 21 4.40 0.14 -17.73
N ILE A 22 4.33 -1.02 -18.38
CA ILE A 22 4.16 -1.14 -19.83
C ILE A 22 2.89 -0.39 -20.26
N PHE A 23 1.77 -0.65 -19.60
CA PHE A 23 0.49 -0.03 -19.96
C PHE A 23 0.47 1.50 -19.75
N VAL A 24 1.13 2.01 -18.70
CA VAL A 24 1.27 3.45 -18.45
C VAL A 24 2.12 4.12 -19.53
N ILE A 25 3.21 3.48 -19.98
CA ILE A 25 4.10 4.02 -21.01
C ILE A 25 3.41 4.03 -22.38
N PHE A 26 2.79 2.92 -22.78
CA PHE A 26 2.22 2.79 -24.13
C PHE A 26 0.78 3.30 -24.23
N SER A 27 0.01 3.37 -23.14
CA SER A 27 -1.40 3.77 -23.17
C SER A 27 -1.84 4.56 -21.91
N PRO A 28 -1.24 5.73 -21.64
CA PRO A 28 -1.51 6.50 -20.42
C PRO A 28 -2.98 6.94 -20.30
N ILE A 29 -3.65 7.27 -21.40
CA ILE A 29 -5.07 7.69 -21.42
C ILE A 29 -5.98 6.52 -21.06
N SER A 30 -5.70 5.34 -21.60
CA SER A 30 -6.44 4.11 -21.28
C SER A 30 -6.26 3.74 -19.82
N TRP A 31 -5.02 3.86 -19.30
CA TRP A 31 -4.73 3.63 -17.89
C TRP A 31 -5.49 4.58 -16.97
N LEU A 32 -5.54 5.87 -17.32
CA LEU A 32 -6.30 6.86 -16.56
C LEU A 32 -7.80 6.53 -16.57
N SER A 33 -8.34 6.14 -17.73
CA SER A 33 -9.76 5.77 -17.88
C SER A 33 -10.11 4.52 -17.06
N PHE A 34 -9.25 3.50 -17.12
CA PHE A 34 -9.37 2.31 -16.26
C PHE A 34 -9.32 2.68 -14.79
N SER A 35 -8.34 3.48 -14.37
CA SER A 35 -8.19 3.93 -12.98
C SER A 35 -9.43 4.67 -12.49
N ARG A 36 -9.99 5.58 -13.30
CA ARG A 36 -11.24 6.29 -12.98
C ARG A 36 -12.41 5.34 -12.76
N LYS A 37 -12.57 4.34 -13.64
CA LYS A 37 -13.62 3.34 -13.51
C LYS A 37 -13.42 2.48 -12.27
N PHE A 38 -12.19 2.06 -12.00
CA PHE A 38 -11.84 1.27 -10.81
C PHE A 38 -12.19 2.02 -9.52
N TYR A 39 -11.79 3.28 -9.41
CA TYR A 39 -12.06 4.12 -8.24
C TYR A 39 -13.48 4.73 -8.19
N SER A 40 -14.37 4.41 -9.14
CA SER A 40 -15.76 4.89 -9.12
C SER A 40 -16.59 4.29 -7.98
N ALA A 41 -16.16 3.16 -7.41
CA ALA A 41 -16.78 2.49 -6.26
C ALA A 41 -15.85 2.53 -5.02
N PRO A 42 -15.54 3.71 -4.45
CA PRO A 42 -14.46 3.87 -3.48
C PRO A 42 -14.68 3.06 -2.19
N LYS A 43 -15.92 2.90 -1.73
CA LYS A 43 -16.24 2.07 -0.56
C LYS A 43 -15.93 0.59 -0.80
N LEU A 44 -16.29 0.07 -1.98
CA LEU A 44 -16.04 -1.31 -2.36
C LEU A 44 -14.55 -1.57 -2.51
N ILE A 45 -13.84 -0.69 -3.21
CA ILE A 45 -12.38 -0.81 -3.39
C ILE A 45 -11.66 -0.72 -2.04
N SER A 46 -12.06 0.20 -1.16
CA SER A 46 -11.47 0.31 0.18
C SER A 46 -11.67 -0.98 0.97
N LEU A 47 -12.89 -1.54 1.00
CA LEU A 47 -13.17 -2.77 1.72
C LEU A 47 -12.39 -3.95 1.14
N LEU A 48 -12.39 -4.10 -0.19
CA LEU A 48 -11.64 -5.16 -0.87
C LEU A 48 -10.15 -5.06 -0.59
N SER A 49 -9.58 -3.84 -0.63
CA SER A 49 -8.17 -3.63 -0.33
C SER A 49 -7.82 -3.97 1.12
N LEU A 50 -8.72 -3.70 2.08
CA LEU A 50 -8.50 -4.02 3.48
C LEU A 50 -8.52 -5.53 3.71
N VAL A 51 -9.51 -6.23 3.12
CA VAL A 51 -9.60 -7.70 3.18
C VAL A 51 -8.36 -8.33 2.54
N LEU A 52 -7.95 -7.86 1.36
CA LEU A 52 -6.74 -8.35 0.70
C LEU A 52 -5.48 -8.06 1.52
N ALA A 53 -5.38 -6.89 2.15
CA ALA A 53 -4.25 -6.57 3.01
C ALA A 53 -4.16 -7.49 4.23
N ALA A 54 -5.30 -7.81 4.87
CA ALA A 54 -5.35 -8.75 5.99
C ALA A 54 -4.95 -10.18 5.56
N VAL A 55 -5.44 -10.63 4.40
CA VAL A 55 -5.09 -11.95 3.82
C VAL A 55 -3.60 -12.01 3.48
N VAL A 56 -3.06 -10.98 2.83
CA VAL A 56 -1.64 -10.87 2.49
C VAL A 56 -0.78 -10.87 3.75
N LEU A 57 -1.15 -10.08 4.76
CA LEU A 57 -0.42 -10.04 6.04
C LEU A 57 -0.42 -11.41 6.72
N TYR A 58 -1.56 -12.10 6.79
CA TYR A 58 -1.66 -13.45 7.34
C TYR A 58 -0.71 -14.42 6.64
N PHE A 59 -0.66 -14.40 5.30
CA PHE A 59 0.25 -15.26 4.55
C PHE A 59 1.73 -14.89 4.71
N LEU A 60 2.05 -13.59 4.78
CA LEU A 60 3.42 -13.14 5.00
C LEU A 60 3.95 -13.61 6.35
N LEU A 61 3.13 -13.60 7.40
CA LEU A 61 3.52 -13.98 8.75
C LEU A 61 3.91 -15.46 8.91
N PHE A 62 3.66 -16.32 7.91
CA PHE A 62 4.22 -17.69 7.90
C PHE A 62 5.70 -17.75 7.51
N GLU A 63 6.18 -16.78 6.74
CA GLU A 63 7.54 -16.81 6.17
C GLU A 63 8.42 -15.68 6.67
N VAL A 64 7.84 -14.53 7.03
CA VAL A 64 8.55 -13.33 7.49
C VAL A 64 7.89 -12.72 8.72
N SER A 65 8.70 -12.12 9.59
CA SER A 65 8.20 -11.45 10.79
C SER A 65 7.67 -10.04 10.51
N ILE A 66 6.88 -9.48 11.45
CA ILE A 66 6.36 -8.12 11.29
C ILE A 66 7.50 -7.09 11.15
N THR A 67 8.63 -7.35 11.82
CA THR A 67 9.81 -6.48 11.76
C THR A 67 10.45 -6.47 10.38
N GLN A 68 10.53 -7.62 9.71
CA GLN A 68 10.99 -7.72 8.32
C GLN A 68 10.03 -7.03 7.36
N ILE A 69 8.72 -7.16 7.58
CA ILE A 69 7.69 -6.43 6.80
C ILE A 69 7.93 -4.92 6.93
N PHE A 70 8.11 -4.40 8.16
CA PHE A 70 8.40 -2.98 8.38
C PHE A 70 9.72 -2.52 7.75
N ALA A 71 10.76 -3.36 7.72
CA ALA A 71 12.00 -3.04 7.03
C ALA A 71 11.80 -2.88 5.51
N VAL A 72 11.03 -3.77 4.87
CA VAL A 72 10.69 -3.66 3.45
C VAL A 72 9.78 -2.44 3.19
N MET A 73 8.84 -2.15 4.09
CA MET A 73 8.02 -0.93 4.00
C MET A 73 8.86 0.35 4.09
N ALA A 74 9.91 0.36 4.93
CA ALA A 74 10.81 1.51 5.01
C ALA A 74 11.52 1.74 3.67
N PHE A 75 12.03 0.68 3.04
CA PHE A 75 12.59 0.76 1.68
C PHE A 75 11.57 1.28 0.66
N LEU A 76 10.35 0.74 0.66
CA LEU A 76 9.27 1.18 -0.23
C LEU A 76 8.90 2.66 0.01
N ALA A 77 8.81 3.10 1.25
CA ALA A 77 8.49 4.48 1.60
C ALA A 77 9.53 5.46 1.05
N LEU A 78 10.82 5.12 1.12
CA LEU A 78 11.89 5.93 0.55
C LEU A 78 11.80 6.02 -0.98
N LEU A 79 11.45 4.91 -1.66
CA LEU A 79 11.21 4.92 -3.11
C LEU A 79 9.98 5.75 -3.50
N ILE A 80 8.90 5.68 -2.74
CA ILE A 80 7.71 6.51 -2.99
C ILE A 80 8.06 7.99 -2.77
N MET A 81 8.81 8.31 -1.72
CA MET A 81 9.23 9.67 -1.40
C MET A 81 10.09 10.28 -2.52
N SER A 82 11.00 9.51 -3.11
CA SER A 82 11.84 10.01 -4.21
C SER A 82 11.02 10.39 -5.43
N GLY A 83 10.00 9.61 -5.78
CA GLY A 83 9.06 9.95 -6.87
C GLY A 83 8.13 11.13 -6.52
N ALA A 84 7.60 11.15 -5.29
CA ALA A 84 6.70 12.20 -4.84
C ALA A 84 7.39 13.58 -4.71
N ALA A 85 8.69 13.60 -4.44
CA ALA A 85 9.47 14.83 -4.31
C ALA A 85 9.42 15.72 -5.57
N PHE A 86 9.35 15.12 -6.76
CA PHE A 86 9.22 15.87 -8.03
C PHE A 86 7.90 16.64 -8.15
N PHE A 87 6.87 16.24 -7.39
CA PHE A 87 5.53 16.84 -7.38
C PHE A 87 5.16 17.35 -5.98
N ALA A 88 6.16 17.79 -5.20
CA ALA A 88 5.99 18.12 -3.80
C ALA A 88 4.92 19.20 -3.56
N LYS A 89 4.83 20.22 -4.43
CA LYS A 89 3.85 21.31 -4.31
C LYS A 89 2.42 20.79 -4.44
N GLU A 90 2.18 19.94 -5.43
CA GLU A 90 0.90 19.31 -5.70
C GLU A 90 0.50 18.38 -4.55
N VAL A 91 1.46 17.58 -4.06
CA VAL A 91 1.25 16.68 -2.92
C VAL A 91 0.90 17.47 -1.66
N ILE A 92 1.61 18.57 -1.36
CA ILE A 92 1.32 19.44 -0.20
C ILE A 92 -0.07 20.05 -0.33
N LYS A 93 -0.42 20.61 -1.50
CA LYS A 93 -1.74 21.21 -1.76
C LYS A 93 -2.87 20.20 -1.55
N ILE A 94 -2.69 18.97 -2.02
CA ILE A 94 -3.66 17.88 -1.79
C ILE A 94 -3.77 17.61 -0.29
N LYS A 95 -2.65 17.46 0.43
CA LYS A 95 -2.67 17.19 1.86
C LYS A 95 -3.37 18.29 2.65
N GLU A 96 -3.08 19.56 2.37
CA GLU A 96 -3.74 20.70 3.00
C GLU A 96 -5.26 20.66 2.81
N SER A 97 -5.74 20.31 1.60
CA SER A 97 -7.17 20.16 1.35
C SER A 97 -7.84 19.01 2.12
N LEU A 98 -7.05 18.02 2.58
CA LEU A 98 -7.51 16.84 3.32
C LEU A 98 -7.40 17.02 4.85
N LEU A 99 -6.77 18.09 5.35
CA LEU A 99 -6.59 18.38 6.78
C LEU A 99 -7.86 18.97 7.42
N THR A 100 -9.02 18.34 7.22
CA THR A 100 -10.26 18.70 7.92
C THR A 100 -10.62 17.66 8.97
N LYS A 101 -11.32 18.09 10.03
CA LYS A 101 -11.83 17.18 11.09
C LYS A 101 -12.74 16.10 10.52
N GLU A 102 -13.46 16.39 9.45
CA GLU A 102 -14.35 15.43 8.77
C GLU A 102 -13.55 14.33 8.07
N TYR A 103 -12.47 14.68 7.38
CA TYR A 103 -11.55 13.70 6.81
C TYR A 103 -10.92 12.85 7.91
N ALA A 104 -10.40 13.45 8.98
CA ALA A 104 -9.85 12.67 10.11
C ALA A 104 -10.88 11.66 10.68
N ARG A 105 -12.14 12.07 10.83
CA ARG A 105 -13.24 11.19 11.27
C ARG A 105 -13.61 10.12 10.25
N LYS A 106 -13.34 10.30 8.96
CA LYS A 106 -13.61 9.28 7.94
C LYS A 106 -12.51 8.23 7.84
N TYR A 107 -11.27 8.60 8.17
CA TYR A 107 -10.08 7.77 8.06
C TYR A 107 -9.56 7.21 9.40
N TRP A 108 -10.27 7.46 10.51
CA TRP A 108 -9.84 7.01 11.86
C TRP A 108 -9.57 5.50 11.96
N TRP A 109 -10.37 4.66 11.30
CA TRP A 109 -10.19 3.21 11.31
C TRP A 109 -8.88 2.80 10.63
N TYR A 110 -8.50 3.51 9.56
CA TYR A 110 -7.23 3.30 8.87
C TYR A 110 -6.06 3.69 9.78
N ILE A 111 -6.16 4.82 10.48
CA ILE A 111 -5.17 5.26 11.48
C ILE A 111 -5.02 4.20 12.58
N LEU A 112 -6.15 3.65 13.07
CA LEU A 112 -6.14 2.64 14.12
C LEU A 112 -5.44 1.35 13.67
N ILE A 113 -5.67 0.88 12.45
CA ILE A 113 -4.96 -0.28 11.88
C ILE A 113 -3.45 -0.03 11.85
N TRP A 114 -3.03 1.15 11.39
CA TRP A 114 -1.61 1.51 11.37
C TRP A 114 -0.98 1.57 12.76
N LEU A 115 -1.70 2.12 13.74
CA LEU A 115 -1.25 2.15 15.14
C LEU A 115 -1.08 0.73 15.68
N LEU A 116 -2.04 -0.17 15.46
CA LEU A 116 -1.95 -1.57 15.90
C LEU A 116 -0.73 -2.28 15.28
N LEU A 117 -0.51 -2.14 13.98
CA LEU A 117 0.64 -2.74 13.30
C LEU A 117 1.98 -2.16 13.79
N ALA A 118 2.04 -0.85 14.05
CA ALA A 118 3.23 -0.20 14.57
C ALA A 118 3.54 -0.63 16.01
N VAL A 119 2.53 -0.69 16.89
CA VAL A 119 2.69 -1.19 18.26
C VAL A 119 3.18 -2.63 18.24
N TRP A 120 2.59 -3.50 17.41
CA TRP A 120 3.03 -4.89 17.29
C TRP A 120 4.49 -4.99 16.83
N ALA A 121 4.91 -4.20 15.83
CA ALA A 121 6.30 -4.19 15.40
C ALA A 121 7.25 -3.69 16.48
N LEU A 122 6.87 -2.67 17.24
CA LEU A 122 7.66 -2.19 18.37
C LEU A 122 7.77 -3.25 19.48
N GLU A 123 6.66 -3.89 19.85
CA GLU A 123 6.67 -4.97 20.84
C GLU A 123 7.59 -6.11 20.40
N GLU A 124 7.52 -6.55 19.14
CA GLU A 124 8.37 -7.64 18.65
C GLU A 124 9.87 -7.24 18.64
N ILE A 125 10.19 -5.97 18.37
CA ILE A 125 11.58 -5.47 18.45
C ILE A 125 12.07 -5.43 19.89
N LEU A 126 11.22 -5.01 20.83
CA LEU A 126 11.60 -4.80 22.24
C LEU A 126 11.59 -6.09 23.07
N THR A 127 10.86 -7.12 22.63
CA THR A 127 10.76 -8.41 23.33
C THR A 127 11.68 -9.49 22.78
N LYS A 128 12.32 -9.24 21.63
CA LYS A 128 13.40 -10.06 21.09
C LYS A 128 14.74 -9.69 21.72
#